data_AF-A0AA39MPU2-F1
#
_entry.id   AF-A0AA39MPU2-F1
#
_cell.length_a   1.000
_cell.length_b   1.000
_cell.length_c   1.000
_cell.angle_alpha   90.00
_cell.angle_beta   90.00
_cell.angle_gamma   90.00
#
_symmetry.space_group_name_H-M   'P 1'
#
loop_
_entity.id
_entity.type
_entity.pdbx_description
1 polymer ?
#
loop_
_entity_poly.entity_id
_entity_poly.type
_entity_poly.pdbx_seq_one_letter_code
_entity_poly.pdbx_strand_id
1 'polypeptide(L)'
;MTSDAGDQRIVESLALRLRRRQVVGSRASALETLLVIRQVVAKARFSNFEQLVDIIRSVGRRLVEAQPKEHSVGNTVRKVLHHIREEYHTATKGTTASIPESFSIAKFVLQGQPRKHITITKAETKGTLKEDDSTDPDSFARGLKPVLMEAIQDIFDELETVYDNVSKNAKDHIHSDEIILTLGASRTVETFLKTAAHYRKYTVIVAETAPTSFTAVRDLAASLSSAGISTFLVPDSSIFALMSRVNKVILGAHAILANGGMFATSGAQIAATAARAHSTPVVVCAGQFKVTPLWNLYHEYGALDFSDPSKVLGFEEGDLVDKVDVVNPFYDYVCPELVDAYITNDGDHPPSSIYRLLKETYDDEDTVL
;
A
#
# COMPACT_ATOMS: atom_id res chain seq x y z
N MET A 1 6.10 14.70 32.71
CA MET A 1 4.62 14.69 32.50
C MET A 1 4.13 15.69 31.46
N THR A 2 4.94 16.65 30.97
CA THR A 2 4.49 17.65 29.98
C THR A 2 4.85 17.34 28.51
N SER A 3 5.77 16.40 28.24
CA SER A 3 6.15 16.03 26.86
C SER A 3 5.08 15.18 26.16
N ASP A 4 4.42 14.28 26.91
CA ASP A 4 3.46 13.31 26.39
C ASP A 4 2.17 13.97 25.82
N ALA A 5 1.77 15.09 26.42
CA ALA A 5 0.59 15.85 25.97
C ALA A 5 0.79 16.52 24.59
N GLY A 6 2.02 16.82 24.19
CA GLY A 6 2.32 17.38 22.87
C GLY A 6 2.25 16.33 21.76
N ASP A 7 2.70 15.12 22.06
CA ASP A 7 2.76 14.00 21.11
C ASP A 7 1.36 13.45 20.85
N GLN A 8 0.54 13.34 21.90
CA GLN A 8 -0.88 12.93 21.78
C GLN A 8 -1.69 13.90 20.91
N ARG A 9 -1.42 15.22 20.97
CA ARG A 9 -2.12 16.21 20.14
C ARG A 9 -1.86 16.03 18.64
N ILE A 10 -0.64 15.65 18.25
CA ILE A 10 -0.28 15.46 16.84
C ILE A 10 -1.01 14.21 16.29
N VAL A 11 -1.00 13.14 17.08
CA VAL A 11 -1.70 11.89 16.76
C VAL A 11 -3.22 12.14 16.65
N GLU A 12 -3.79 12.89 17.58
CA GLU A 12 -5.22 13.26 17.56
C GLU A 12 -5.59 14.12 16.37
N SER A 13 -4.73 15.08 16.00
CA SER A 13 -4.93 15.91 14.82
C SER A 13 -5.00 15.06 13.55
N LEU A 14 -4.07 14.11 13.34
CA LEU A 14 -4.13 13.20 12.21
C LEU A 14 -5.35 12.28 12.29
N ALA A 15 -5.67 11.70 13.45
CA ALA A 15 -6.84 10.85 13.65
C ALA A 15 -8.14 11.59 13.30
N LEU A 16 -8.28 12.87 13.67
CA LEU A 16 -9.43 13.70 13.29
C LEU A 16 -9.49 13.96 11.78
N ARG A 17 -8.34 14.21 11.13
CA ARG A 17 -8.27 14.38 9.67
C ARG A 17 -8.65 13.09 8.93
N LEU A 18 -8.21 11.93 9.42
CA LEU A 18 -8.58 10.61 8.87
C LEU A 18 -10.07 10.31 9.03
N ARG A 19 -10.64 10.57 10.22
CA ARG A 19 -12.09 10.42 10.48
C ARG A 19 -12.94 11.29 9.57
N ARG A 20 -12.51 12.53 9.33
CA ARG A 20 -13.19 13.50 8.47
C ARG A 20 -12.92 13.31 6.98
N ARG A 21 -12.18 12.26 6.59
CA ARG A 21 -11.78 12.00 5.18
C ARG A 21 -11.13 13.23 4.52
N GLN A 22 -10.31 13.97 5.27
CA GLN A 22 -9.52 15.08 4.72
C GLN A 22 -8.20 14.60 4.07
N VAL A 23 -7.67 13.48 4.58
CA VAL A 23 -6.56 12.76 3.95
C VAL A 23 -7.17 11.52 3.32
N VAL A 24 -7.27 11.53 1.98
CA VAL A 24 -7.86 10.44 1.20
C VAL A 24 -6.81 9.86 0.27
N GLY A 25 -6.77 8.53 0.21
CA GLY A 25 -5.93 7.79 -0.70
C GLY A 25 -4.69 7.20 -0.02
N SER A 26 -4.38 5.97 -0.40
CA SER A 26 -3.40 5.13 0.26
C SER A 26 -2.02 5.76 0.42
N ARG A 27 -1.52 6.51 -0.58
CA ARG A 27 -0.18 7.14 -0.50
C ARG A 27 -0.17 8.33 0.45
N ALA A 28 -1.19 9.18 0.39
CA ALA A 28 -1.26 10.36 1.25
C ALA A 28 -1.42 9.96 2.73
N SER A 29 -2.27 8.96 3.00
CA SER A 29 -2.44 8.40 4.33
C SER A 29 -1.17 7.75 4.86
N ALA A 30 -0.44 7.00 4.04
CA ALA A 30 0.86 6.41 4.41
C ALA A 30 1.91 7.48 4.76
N LEU A 31 2.07 8.51 3.92
CA LEU A 31 3.04 9.59 4.14
C LEU A 31 2.75 10.40 5.41
N GLU A 32 1.50 10.79 5.62
CA GLU A 32 1.08 11.52 6.82
C GLU A 32 1.26 10.66 8.09
N THR A 33 0.97 9.37 8.01
CA THR A 33 1.19 8.43 9.12
C THR A 33 2.68 8.33 9.47
N LEU A 34 3.54 8.20 8.46
CA LEU A 34 4.98 8.12 8.65
C LEU A 34 5.56 9.42 9.23
N LEU A 35 5.02 10.58 8.83
CA LEU A 35 5.41 11.89 9.39
C LEU A 35 5.08 11.98 10.87
N VAL A 36 3.90 11.51 11.27
CA VAL A 36 3.49 11.49 12.68
C VAL A 36 4.37 10.52 13.47
N ILE A 37 4.60 9.30 12.97
CA ILE A 37 5.46 8.31 13.66
C ILE A 37 6.88 8.87 13.84
N ARG A 38 7.46 9.49 12.80
CA ARG A 38 8.77 10.14 12.87
C ARG A 38 8.83 11.19 13.99
N GLN A 39 7.80 12.05 14.10
CA GLN A 39 7.75 13.08 15.14
C GLN A 39 7.60 12.49 16.55
N VAL A 40 6.79 11.43 16.69
CA VAL A 40 6.62 10.72 17.96
C VAL A 40 7.95 10.07 18.37
N VAL A 41 8.60 9.30 17.49
CA VAL A 41 9.88 8.62 17.80
C VAL A 41 10.99 9.63 18.16
N ALA A 42 11.05 10.78 17.47
CA ALA A 42 12.01 11.82 17.79
C ALA A 42 11.87 12.37 19.23
N LYS A 43 10.63 12.55 19.70
CA LYS A 43 10.31 13.14 21.01
C LYS A 43 10.15 12.11 22.13
N ALA A 44 9.86 10.86 21.78
CA ALA A 44 9.63 9.77 22.71
C ALA A 44 10.81 9.58 23.65
N ARG A 45 10.51 9.25 24.90
CA ARG A 45 11.51 8.84 25.90
C ARG A 45 11.23 7.38 26.23
N PHE A 46 12.25 6.55 26.09
CA PHE A 46 12.16 5.11 26.30
C PHE A 46 13.51 4.61 26.84
N SER A 47 13.46 3.67 27.78
CA SER A 47 14.66 3.09 28.41
C SER A 47 14.98 1.69 27.91
N ASN A 48 14.00 1.04 27.29
CA ASN A 48 14.14 -0.27 26.66
C ASN A 48 13.45 -0.29 25.27
N PHE A 49 13.78 -1.31 24.49
CA PHE A 49 13.22 -1.47 23.14
C PHE A 49 11.71 -1.73 23.16
N GLU A 50 11.23 -2.54 24.10
CA GLU A 50 9.80 -2.88 24.22
C GLU A 50 8.91 -1.66 24.48
N GLN A 51 9.34 -0.71 25.31
CA GLN A 51 8.60 0.55 25.53
C GLN A 51 8.45 1.35 24.24
N LEU A 52 9.48 1.36 23.37
CA LEU A 52 9.38 2.04 22.08
C LEU A 52 8.37 1.33 21.16
N VAL A 53 8.41 0.00 21.09
CA VAL A 53 7.47 -0.80 20.31
C VAL A 53 6.04 -0.55 20.79
N ASP A 54 5.80 -0.54 22.10
CA ASP A 54 4.48 -0.27 22.68
C ASP A 54 3.99 1.16 22.40
N ILE A 55 4.88 2.16 22.44
CA ILE A 55 4.54 3.53 22.04
C ILE A 55 4.06 3.56 20.58
N ILE A 56 4.83 2.95 19.66
CA ILE A 56 4.48 2.94 18.24
C ILE A 56 3.19 2.15 17.98
N ARG A 57 3.01 0.99 18.62
CA ARG A 57 1.77 0.19 18.54
C ARG A 57 0.57 0.99 19.05
N SER A 58 0.70 1.70 20.19
CA SER A 58 -0.40 2.50 20.74
C SER A 58 -0.83 3.64 19.80
N VAL A 59 0.13 4.31 19.15
CA VAL A 59 -0.14 5.32 18.14
C VAL A 59 -0.81 4.69 16.92
N GLY A 60 -0.28 3.55 16.45
CA GLY A 60 -0.83 2.80 15.33
C GLY A 60 -2.28 2.40 15.55
N ARG A 61 -2.59 1.82 16.71
CA ARG A 61 -3.97 1.43 17.08
C ARG A 61 -4.92 2.61 17.02
N ARG A 62 -4.55 3.76 17.60
CA ARG A 62 -5.36 4.99 17.56
C ARG A 62 -5.62 5.49 16.15
N LEU A 63 -4.62 5.41 15.26
CA LEU A 63 -4.75 5.85 13.87
C LEU A 63 -5.58 4.86 13.03
N VAL A 64 -5.42 3.56 13.26
CA VAL A 64 -6.23 2.52 12.58
C VAL A 64 -7.69 2.60 13.01
N GLU A 65 -7.97 2.79 14.30
CA GLU A 65 -9.33 3.01 14.81
C GLU A 65 -9.99 4.28 14.25
N ALA A 66 -9.18 5.26 13.83
CA ALA A 66 -9.70 6.49 13.23
C ALA A 66 -10.30 6.26 11.84
N GLN A 67 -9.72 5.36 11.05
CA GLN A 67 -10.24 4.98 9.74
C GLN A 67 -9.83 3.53 9.42
N PRO A 68 -10.59 2.52 9.89
CA PRO A 68 -10.19 1.11 9.75
C PRO A 68 -10.15 0.63 8.30
N LYS A 69 -10.88 1.29 7.40
CA LYS A 69 -10.93 0.94 5.97
C LYS A 69 -9.70 1.42 5.18
N GLU A 70 -8.90 2.31 5.76
CA GLU A 70 -7.66 2.80 5.17
C GLU A 70 -6.48 1.97 5.67
N HIS A 71 -6.31 0.80 5.06
CA HIS A 71 -5.31 -0.20 5.45
C HIS A 71 -3.86 0.30 5.36
N SER A 72 -3.60 1.27 4.47
CA SER A 72 -2.27 1.86 4.28
C SER A 72 -1.68 2.42 5.59
N VAL A 73 -2.51 2.99 6.47
CA VAL A 73 -2.09 3.52 7.78
C VAL A 73 -1.50 2.41 8.66
N GLY A 74 -2.26 1.32 8.84
CA GLY A 74 -1.81 0.19 9.65
C GLY A 74 -0.60 -0.52 9.03
N ASN A 75 -0.57 -0.65 7.71
CA ASN A 75 0.55 -1.24 6.98
C ASN A 75 1.84 -0.44 7.17
N THR A 76 1.78 0.90 7.07
CA THR A 76 2.93 1.76 7.33
C THR A 76 3.43 1.59 8.77
N VAL A 77 2.54 1.53 9.76
CA VAL A 77 2.94 1.29 11.16
C VAL A 77 3.68 -0.05 11.31
N ARG A 78 3.12 -1.13 10.76
CA ARG A 78 3.72 -2.47 10.83
C ARG A 78 5.07 -2.53 10.12
N LYS A 79 5.19 -1.89 8.96
CA LYS A 79 6.45 -1.80 8.23
C LYS A 79 7.51 -1.06 9.04
N VAL A 80 7.14 0.04 9.69
CA VAL A 80 8.05 0.78 10.58
C VAL A 80 8.47 -0.09 11.78
N LEU A 81 7.55 -0.81 12.42
CA LEU A 81 7.88 -1.72 13.51
C LEU A 81 8.87 -2.82 13.08
N HIS A 82 8.64 -3.42 11.91
CA HIS A 82 9.50 -4.45 11.35
C HIS A 82 10.93 -3.93 11.10
N HIS A 83 11.08 -2.83 10.36
CA HIS A 83 12.39 -2.22 10.13
C HIS A 83 13.11 -1.82 11.43
N ILE A 84 12.37 -1.31 12.41
CA ILE A 84 12.94 -0.96 13.72
C ILE A 84 13.47 -2.21 14.46
N ARG A 85 12.76 -3.34 14.40
CA ARG A 85 13.24 -4.61 14.97
C ARG A 85 14.48 -5.11 14.25
N GLU A 86 14.51 -5.06 12.93
CA GLU A 86 15.68 -5.49 12.14
C GLU A 86 16.93 -4.68 12.46
N GLU A 87 16.81 -3.35 12.54
CA GLU A 87 17.91 -2.46 12.90
C GLU A 87 18.37 -2.66 14.35
N TYR A 88 17.44 -2.80 15.28
CA TYR A 88 17.76 -3.08 16.68
C TYR A 88 18.50 -4.42 16.82
N HIS A 89 18.04 -5.49 16.15
CA HIS A 89 18.71 -6.78 16.14
C HIS A 89 20.07 -6.73 15.48
N THR A 90 20.25 -5.90 14.45
CA THR A 90 21.55 -5.71 13.79
C THR A 90 22.53 -4.99 14.72
N ALA A 91 22.06 -3.95 15.43
CA ALA A 91 22.85 -3.23 16.43
C ALA A 91 23.23 -4.10 17.64
N THR A 92 22.33 -4.98 18.12
CA THR A 92 22.60 -5.88 19.25
C THR A 92 23.40 -7.12 18.88
N LYS A 93 23.16 -7.76 17.71
CA LYS A 93 23.95 -8.93 17.25
C LYS A 93 25.41 -8.59 16.96
N GLY A 94 25.73 -7.33 16.66
CA GLY A 94 27.12 -6.84 16.66
C GLY A 94 27.85 -6.97 18.02
N THR A 95 27.10 -7.22 19.10
CA THR A 95 27.59 -7.37 20.48
C THR A 95 27.72 -8.84 20.91
N THR A 96 27.04 -9.78 20.25
CA THR A 96 27.13 -11.22 20.56
C THR A 96 27.76 -12.01 19.42
N ALA A 97 29.08 -11.87 19.26
CA ALA A 97 29.84 -12.88 18.53
C ALA A 97 30.07 -14.09 19.45
N SER A 98 29.47 -15.23 19.07
CA SER A 98 29.79 -16.64 19.38
C SER A 98 28.71 -17.48 20.09
N ILE A 99 27.74 -18.01 19.33
CA ILE A 99 27.09 -19.32 19.56
C ILE A 99 26.83 -19.95 18.16
N PRO A 100 27.09 -21.25 17.92
CA PRO A 100 27.27 -21.81 16.57
C PRO A 100 25.99 -21.88 15.74
N GLU A 101 26.18 -21.64 14.43
CA GLU A 101 25.17 -21.57 13.39
C GLU A 101 24.32 -22.85 13.28
N SER A 102 23.00 -22.74 13.52
CA SER A 102 22.05 -23.68 12.96
C SER A 102 21.73 -23.25 11.53
N PHE A 103 22.21 -24.03 10.56
CA PHE A 103 21.94 -23.80 9.13
C PHE A 103 20.43 -23.89 8.85
N SER A 104 19.80 -22.74 8.53
CA SER A 104 18.45 -22.68 7.98
C SER A 104 18.51 -22.62 6.45
N ILE A 105 17.72 -23.46 5.79
CA ILE A 105 17.57 -23.55 4.32
C ILE A 105 17.23 -22.19 3.70
N ALA A 106 16.55 -21.30 4.43
CA ALA A 106 16.22 -19.95 3.97
C ALA A 106 17.48 -19.13 3.62
N LYS A 107 18.60 -19.33 4.33
CA LYS A 107 19.86 -18.61 4.11
C LYS A 107 20.59 -19.10 2.84
N PHE A 108 20.38 -20.36 2.45
CA PHE A 108 20.97 -20.95 1.25
C PHE A 108 20.31 -20.42 -0.04
N VAL A 109 18.99 -20.18 0.01
CA VAL A 109 18.24 -19.61 -1.13
C VAL A 109 18.61 -18.14 -1.36
N LEU A 110 18.84 -17.38 -0.29
CA LEU A 110 19.28 -15.97 -0.37
C LEU A 110 20.72 -15.79 -0.90
N GLN A 111 21.59 -16.80 -0.73
CA GLN A 111 22.96 -16.76 -1.29
C GLN A 111 23.00 -16.90 -2.82
N GLY A 112 21.90 -17.34 -3.46
CA GLY A 112 21.83 -17.53 -4.91
C GLY A 112 21.45 -16.28 -5.72
N GLN A 113 21.11 -15.15 -5.07
CA GLN A 113 20.72 -13.93 -5.78
C GLN A 113 21.92 -12.99 -6.00
N PRO A 114 22.07 -12.39 -7.21
CA PRO A 114 23.15 -11.46 -7.49
C PRO A 114 22.99 -10.18 -6.66
N ARG A 115 23.90 -9.95 -5.72
CA ARG A 115 23.96 -8.73 -4.89
C ARG A 115 24.18 -7.49 -5.76
N LYS A 116 23.24 -6.55 -5.74
CA LYS A 116 23.51 -5.17 -6.16
C LYS A 116 24.51 -4.56 -5.17
N HIS A 117 25.58 -3.99 -5.70
CA HIS A 117 26.68 -3.39 -4.94
C HIS A 117 26.18 -2.11 -4.26
N ILE A 118 25.87 -2.17 -2.96
CA ILE A 118 25.64 -0.98 -2.13
C ILE A 118 26.98 -0.63 -1.49
N THR A 119 27.45 0.58 -1.76
CA THR A 119 28.70 1.14 -1.22
C THR A 119 28.47 1.50 0.24
N ILE A 120 28.99 0.69 1.17
CA ILE A 120 28.92 0.95 2.61
C ILE A 120 29.98 1.99 2.97
N THR A 121 29.57 3.24 3.17
CA THR A 121 30.38 4.23 3.90
C THR A 121 30.32 3.89 5.38
N LYS A 122 31.40 3.28 5.89
CA LYS A 122 31.61 3.02 7.32
C LYS A 122 31.70 4.33 8.11
N ALA A 123 30.76 4.53 9.03
CA ALA A 123 30.97 5.32 10.24
C ALA A 123 30.71 4.41 11.46
N GLU A 124 31.78 3.75 11.92
CA GLU A 124 31.74 2.91 13.13
C GLU A 124 31.62 3.80 14.37
N THR A 125 30.42 3.94 14.92
CA THR A 125 30.23 4.44 16.29
C THR A 125 29.81 3.26 17.18
N LYS A 126 30.79 2.49 17.65
CA LYS A 126 30.58 1.40 18.63
C LYS A 126 30.30 1.98 20.01
N GLY A 127 29.04 2.31 20.28
CA GLY A 127 28.50 2.45 21.63
C GLY A 127 27.82 1.16 22.03
N THR A 128 28.19 0.56 23.16
CA THR A 128 27.46 -0.57 23.74
C THR A 128 26.09 -0.06 24.22
N LEU A 129 25.01 -0.46 23.55
CA LEU A 129 23.65 -0.13 23.97
C LEU A 129 23.33 -0.96 25.22
N LYS A 130 23.29 -0.33 26.39
CA LYS A 130 22.77 -0.94 27.63
C LYS A 130 21.32 -0.52 27.79
N GLU A 131 20.45 -1.52 27.93
CA GLU A 131 19.05 -1.30 28.28
C GLU A 131 18.91 -1.05 29.79
N ASP A 132 17.91 -0.26 30.17
CA ASP A 132 17.55 0.02 31.57
C ASP A 132 18.74 0.43 32.45
N ASP A 133 19.58 1.35 31.94
CA ASP A 133 20.68 1.90 32.72
C ASP A 133 20.15 2.78 33.86
N SER A 134 20.32 2.31 35.10
CA SER A 134 19.93 3.01 36.33
C SER A 134 20.59 4.39 36.50
N THR A 135 21.68 4.67 35.79
CA THR A 135 22.44 5.92 35.89
C THR A 135 22.03 6.97 34.85
N ASP A 136 21.59 6.55 33.67
CA ASP A 136 21.09 7.43 32.61
C ASP A 136 20.03 6.71 31.73
N PRO A 137 18.73 6.90 32.03
CA PRO A 137 17.65 6.20 31.34
C PRO A 137 17.47 6.65 29.88
N ASP A 138 18.05 7.79 29.48
CA ASP A 138 17.97 8.33 28.12
C ASP A 138 19.17 7.91 27.24
N SER A 139 20.18 7.26 27.82
CA SER A 139 21.41 6.83 27.11
C SER A 139 21.10 5.88 25.95
N PHE A 140 20.23 4.89 26.19
CA PHE A 140 19.73 3.94 25.20
C PHE A 140 19.02 4.65 24.05
N ALA A 141 18.08 5.53 24.37
CA ALA A 141 17.32 6.30 23.37
C ALA A 141 18.23 7.19 22.51
N ARG A 142 19.26 7.82 23.08
CA ARG A 142 20.20 8.67 22.31
C ARG A 142 21.03 7.87 21.31
N GLY A 143 21.39 6.63 21.65
CA GLY A 143 22.13 5.75 20.75
C GLY A 143 21.27 5.18 19.62
N LEU A 144 20.03 4.80 19.92
CA LEU A 144 19.15 4.13 18.96
C LEU A 144 18.41 5.10 18.04
N LYS A 145 18.02 6.29 18.52
CA LYS A 145 17.24 7.27 17.75
C LYS A 145 17.80 7.62 16.37
N PRO A 146 19.11 7.89 16.18
CA PRO A 146 19.64 8.19 14.84
C PRO A 146 19.41 7.04 13.85
N VAL A 147 19.64 5.80 14.27
CA VAL A 147 19.43 4.59 13.44
C VAL A 147 17.94 4.43 13.08
N LEU A 148 17.04 4.63 14.05
CA LEU A 148 15.61 4.56 13.81
C LEU A 148 15.12 5.65 12.85
N MET A 149 15.69 6.86 12.96
CA MET A 149 15.32 7.97 12.09
C MET A 149 15.80 7.76 10.65
N GLU A 150 16.94 7.10 10.46
CA GLU A 150 17.43 6.63 9.16
C GLU A 150 16.48 5.57 8.58
N ALA A 151 16.12 4.54 9.36
CA ALA A 151 15.18 3.51 8.93
C ALA A 151 13.80 4.07 8.53
N ILE A 152 13.28 5.06 9.28
CA ILE A 152 12.02 5.74 8.92
C ILE A 152 12.19 6.57 7.64
N GLN A 153 13.36 7.18 7.41
CA GLN A 153 13.64 7.95 6.20
C GLN A 153 13.74 7.03 4.98
N ASP A 154 14.31 5.83 5.10
CA ASP A 154 14.35 4.85 4.01
C ASP A 154 12.94 4.47 3.52
N ILE A 155 12.00 4.29 4.46
CA ILE A 155 10.59 4.02 4.12
C ILE A 155 9.94 5.23 3.42
N PHE A 156 10.33 6.47 3.78
CA PHE A 156 9.88 7.67 3.07
C PHE A 156 10.33 7.67 1.61
N ASP A 157 11.63 7.45 1.40
CA ASP A 157 12.25 7.48 0.08
C ASP A 157 11.70 6.34 -0.80
N GLU A 158 11.41 5.18 -0.21
CA GLU A 158 10.70 4.10 -0.87
C GLU A 158 9.29 4.54 -1.31
N LEU A 159 8.49 5.12 -0.41
CA LEU A 159 7.12 5.60 -0.69
C LEU A 159 7.06 6.69 -1.78
N GLU A 160 8.13 7.47 -1.93
CA GLU A 160 8.25 8.47 -2.98
C GLU A 160 8.56 7.86 -4.35
N THR A 161 9.41 6.84 -4.38
CA THR A 161 9.89 6.21 -5.62
C THR A 161 9.01 5.05 -6.13
N VAL A 162 7.97 4.64 -5.38
CA VAL A 162 7.10 3.50 -5.75
C VAL A 162 6.58 3.58 -7.19
N TYR A 163 6.05 4.72 -7.61
CA TYR A 163 5.42 4.83 -8.93
C TYR A 163 6.44 4.68 -10.06
N ASP A 164 7.64 5.21 -9.89
CA ASP A 164 8.71 5.07 -10.87
C ASP A 164 9.24 3.64 -10.91
N ASN A 165 9.36 2.98 -9.76
CA ASN A 165 9.81 1.59 -9.66
C ASN A 165 8.82 0.63 -10.32
N VAL A 166 7.53 0.76 -10.04
CA VAL A 166 6.48 -0.05 -10.69
C VAL A 166 6.45 0.19 -12.21
N SER A 167 6.64 1.45 -12.64
CA SER A 167 6.56 1.81 -14.06
C SER A 167 7.74 1.31 -14.90
N LYS A 168 8.88 0.95 -14.29
CA LYS A 168 10.03 0.34 -15.00
C LYS A 168 9.67 -0.98 -15.66
N ASN A 169 8.75 -1.75 -15.07
CA ASN A 169 8.31 -3.04 -15.60
C ASN A 169 7.31 -2.88 -16.77
N ALA A 170 6.78 -1.69 -17.01
CA ALA A 170 5.73 -1.48 -18.00
C ALA A 170 6.11 -1.90 -19.43
N LYS A 171 7.40 -1.74 -19.79
CA LYS A 171 7.93 -2.14 -21.09
C LYS A 171 7.84 -3.66 -21.34
N ASP A 172 7.85 -4.46 -20.28
CA ASP A 172 7.89 -5.92 -20.39
C ASP A 172 6.48 -6.52 -20.47
N HIS A 173 5.46 -5.78 -20.00
CA HIS A 173 4.06 -6.22 -19.95
C HIS A 173 3.17 -5.70 -21.08
N ILE A 174 3.46 -4.51 -21.62
CA ILE A 174 2.60 -3.84 -22.63
C ILE A 174 3.26 -3.91 -23.99
N HIS A 175 2.68 -4.60 -24.98
CA HIS A 175 3.21 -4.67 -26.35
C HIS A 175 2.52 -3.70 -27.32
N SER A 176 3.13 -3.48 -28.49
CA SER A 176 2.53 -2.64 -29.53
C SER A 176 1.25 -3.26 -30.06
N ASP A 177 0.30 -2.41 -30.43
CA ASP A 177 -1.01 -2.76 -30.99
C ASP A 177 -1.90 -3.62 -30.06
N GLU A 178 -1.58 -3.66 -28.77
CA GLU A 178 -2.44 -4.27 -27.76
C GLU A 178 -3.59 -3.35 -27.35
N ILE A 179 -4.71 -3.99 -26.97
CA ILE A 179 -5.87 -3.32 -26.39
C ILE A 179 -5.90 -3.65 -24.91
N ILE A 180 -5.72 -2.62 -24.08
CA ILE A 180 -5.70 -2.73 -22.62
C ILE A 180 -7.00 -2.18 -22.06
N LEU A 181 -7.64 -2.90 -21.15
CA LEU A 181 -8.76 -2.39 -20.36
C LEU A 181 -8.28 -1.93 -18.98
N THR A 182 -8.73 -0.76 -18.54
CA THR A 182 -8.48 -0.24 -17.19
C THR A 182 -9.75 0.34 -16.58
N LEU A 183 -9.76 0.44 -15.24
CA LEU A 183 -10.87 0.90 -14.42
C LEU A 183 -10.39 1.84 -13.32
N GLY A 184 -11.23 2.82 -12.99
CA GLY A 184 -10.96 3.79 -11.94
C GLY A 184 -9.78 4.71 -12.24
N ALA A 185 -9.54 5.65 -11.33
CA ALA A 185 -8.44 6.61 -11.43
C ALA A 185 -7.29 6.19 -10.52
N SER A 186 -6.33 5.44 -11.06
CA SER A 186 -5.12 5.03 -10.34
C SER A 186 -3.88 5.72 -10.90
N ARG A 187 -3.22 6.51 -10.06
CA ARG A 187 -1.94 7.15 -10.43
C ARG A 187 -0.85 6.15 -10.78
N THR A 188 -0.83 4.99 -10.12
CA THR A 188 0.14 3.93 -10.40
C THR A 188 -0.06 3.37 -11.80
N VAL A 189 -1.31 3.09 -12.19
CA VAL A 189 -1.65 2.60 -13.53
C VAL A 189 -1.43 3.69 -14.57
N GLU A 190 -1.74 4.94 -14.26
CA GLU A 190 -1.48 6.08 -15.15
C GLU A 190 0.01 6.21 -15.50
N THR A 191 0.89 6.25 -14.49
CA THR A 191 2.33 6.34 -14.72
C THR A 191 2.83 5.11 -15.47
N PHE A 192 2.36 3.91 -15.11
CA PHE A 192 2.71 2.67 -15.78
C PHE A 192 2.39 2.70 -17.28
N LEU A 193 1.17 3.13 -17.64
CA LEU A 193 0.75 3.29 -19.03
C LEU A 193 1.58 4.37 -19.74
N LYS A 194 1.73 5.56 -19.14
CA LYS A 194 2.53 6.65 -19.74
C LYS A 194 3.96 6.24 -20.01
N THR A 195 4.61 5.52 -19.08
CA THR A 195 5.97 5.03 -19.26
C THR A 195 6.06 4.04 -20.42
N ALA A 196 5.10 3.13 -20.58
CA ALA A 196 5.06 2.22 -21.73
C ALA A 196 4.84 2.95 -23.06
N ALA A 197 4.09 4.06 -23.07
CA ALA A 197 3.77 4.84 -24.28
C ALA A 197 5.01 5.47 -24.94
N HIS A 198 6.08 5.73 -24.17
CA HIS A 198 7.34 6.19 -24.72
C HIS A 198 8.03 5.15 -25.62
N TYR A 199 7.76 3.86 -25.39
CA TYR A 199 8.40 2.77 -26.11
C TYR A 199 7.51 2.15 -27.19
N ARG A 200 6.18 2.12 -26.96
CA ARG A 200 5.24 1.34 -27.76
C ARG A 200 3.93 2.09 -27.96
N LYS A 201 3.29 1.85 -29.11
CA LYS A 201 1.97 2.41 -29.43
C LYS A 201 0.92 1.33 -29.21
N TYR A 202 -0.10 1.63 -28.43
CA TYR A 202 -1.15 0.70 -28.06
C TYR A 202 -2.44 1.48 -27.74
N THR A 203 -3.52 0.76 -27.49
CA THR A 203 -4.84 1.33 -27.23
C THR A 203 -5.30 1.01 -25.81
N VAL A 204 -5.89 1.99 -25.13
CA VAL A 204 -6.45 1.82 -23.79
C VAL A 204 -7.95 2.10 -23.81
N ILE A 205 -8.73 1.13 -23.36
CA ILE A 205 -10.14 1.28 -23.03
C ILE A 205 -10.22 1.59 -21.54
N VAL A 206 -10.78 2.74 -21.22
CA VAL A 206 -10.98 3.22 -19.85
C VAL A 206 -12.47 3.13 -19.53
N ALA A 207 -12.84 2.27 -18.58
CA ALA A 207 -14.22 2.19 -18.11
C ALA A 207 -14.47 3.24 -17.01
N GLU A 208 -15.59 3.96 -17.14
CA GLU A 208 -15.84 5.22 -16.44
C GLU A 208 -16.03 5.11 -14.91
N THR A 209 -16.30 3.91 -14.38
CA THR A 209 -16.49 3.65 -12.94
C THR A 209 -17.53 4.60 -12.33
N ALA A 210 -18.67 4.71 -12.99
CA ALA A 210 -19.79 5.51 -12.52
C ALA A 210 -20.44 4.83 -11.29
N PRO A 211 -20.91 5.59 -10.29
CA PRO A 211 -21.04 7.06 -10.26
C PRO A 211 -19.92 7.80 -9.51
N THR A 212 -19.13 7.13 -8.67
CA THR A 212 -18.30 7.84 -7.68
C THR A 212 -16.99 8.39 -8.27
N SER A 213 -16.34 7.64 -9.17
CA SER A 213 -15.01 8.01 -9.69
C SER A 213 -15.06 8.65 -11.09
N PHE A 214 -16.26 8.98 -11.57
CA PHE A 214 -16.51 9.41 -12.95
C PHE A 214 -15.63 10.60 -13.38
N THR A 215 -15.54 11.65 -12.56
CA THR A 215 -14.71 12.83 -12.86
C THR A 215 -13.22 12.47 -12.92
N ALA A 216 -12.73 11.74 -11.93
CA ALA A 216 -11.31 11.38 -11.86
C ALA A 216 -10.88 10.45 -13.02
N VAL A 217 -11.78 9.58 -13.48
CA VAL A 217 -11.53 8.71 -14.64
C VAL A 217 -11.47 9.50 -15.94
N ARG A 218 -12.30 10.54 -16.09
CA ARG A 218 -12.22 11.45 -17.24
C ARG A 218 -10.91 12.22 -17.26
N ASP A 219 -10.43 12.67 -16.11
CA ASP A 219 -9.12 13.32 -15.97
C ASP A 219 -7.99 12.35 -16.36
N LEU A 220 -8.08 11.08 -15.93
CA LEU A 220 -7.15 10.03 -16.34
C LEU A 220 -7.16 9.82 -17.87
N ALA A 221 -8.35 9.69 -18.48
CA ALA A 221 -8.48 9.48 -19.91
C ALA A 221 -7.91 10.67 -20.72
N ALA A 222 -8.15 11.89 -20.26
CA ALA A 222 -7.58 13.11 -20.86
C ALA A 222 -6.05 13.15 -20.71
N SER A 223 -5.54 12.76 -19.54
CA SER A 223 -4.12 12.67 -19.23
C SER A 223 -3.40 11.64 -20.11
N LEU A 224 -3.98 10.45 -20.30
CA LEU A 224 -3.45 9.43 -21.21
C LEU A 224 -3.49 9.87 -22.67
N SER A 225 -4.58 10.54 -23.09
CA SER A 225 -4.71 11.10 -24.43
C SER A 225 -3.64 12.16 -24.71
N SER A 226 -3.37 13.05 -23.73
CA SER A 226 -2.31 14.06 -23.83
C SER A 226 -0.90 13.46 -23.96
N ALA A 227 -0.70 12.25 -23.45
CA ALA A 227 0.55 11.50 -23.58
C ALA A 227 0.69 10.77 -24.93
N GLY A 228 -0.30 10.89 -25.83
CA GLY A 228 -0.28 10.29 -27.16
C GLY A 228 -0.78 8.84 -27.22
N ILE A 229 -1.48 8.38 -26.18
CA ILE A 229 -2.10 7.04 -26.13
C ILE A 229 -3.49 7.12 -26.76
N SER A 230 -3.83 6.15 -27.62
CA SER A 230 -5.20 6.02 -28.16
C SER A 230 -6.13 5.56 -27.04
N THR A 231 -6.98 6.47 -26.53
CA THR A 231 -7.86 6.19 -25.39
C THR A 231 -9.34 6.22 -25.77
N PHE A 232 -10.08 5.22 -25.31
CA PHE A 232 -11.53 5.11 -25.46
C PHE A 232 -12.18 5.13 -24.07
N LEU A 233 -13.09 6.08 -23.82
CA LEU A 233 -13.90 6.09 -22.61
C LEU A 233 -15.18 5.30 -22.86
N VAL A 234 -15.50 4.35 -21.99
CA VAL A 234 -16.67 3.47 -22.13
C VAL A 234 -17.46 3.37 -20.82
N PRO A 235 -18.78 3.14 -20.89
CA PRO A 235 -19.57 2.87 -19.69
C PRO A 235 -19.26 1.47 -19.14
N ASP A 236 -19.45 1.30 -17.83
CA ASP A 236 -19.12 0.04 -17.15
C ASP A 236 -19.96 -1.15 -17.68
N SER A 237 -21.17 -0.89 -18.19
CA SER A 237 -22.02 -1.89 -18.83
C SER A 237 -21.41 -2.49 -20.11
N SER A 238 -20.50 -1.78 -20.76
CA SER A 238 -19.86 -2.22 -22.01
C SER A 238 -18.62 -3.08 -21.79
N ILE A 239 -18.17 -3.24 -20.53
CA ILE A 239 -16.96 -4.02 -20.19
C ILE A 239 -17.04 -5.43 -20.77
N PHE A 240 -18.14 -6.14 -20.52
CA PHE A 240 -18.30 -7.53 -20.98
C PHE A 240 -18.37 -7.62 -22.51
N ALA A 241 -19.06 -6.68 -23.17
CA ALA A 241 -19.20 -6.67 -24.62
C ALA A 241 -17.85 -6.44 -25.35
N LEU A 242 -17.00 -5.58 -24.78
CA LEU A 242 -15.70 -5.24 -25.35
C LEU A 242 -14.60 -6.24 -24.98
N MET A 243 -14.80 -7.05 -23.94
CA MET A 243 -13.78 -7.97 -23.42
C MET A 243 -13.23 -8.94 -24.48
N SER A 244 -14.06 -9.35 -25.46
CA SER A 244 -13.62 -10.20 -26.59
C SER A 244 -12.49 -9.61 -27.45
N ARG A 245 -12.28 -8.30 -27.40
CA ARG A 245 -11.23 -7.58 -28.13
C ARG A 245 -10.06 -7.17 -27.25
N VAL A 246 -10.21 -7.24 -25.93
CA VAL A 246 -9.20 -6.80 -24.96
C VAL A 246 -8.14 -7.88 -24.85
N ASN A 247 -6.86 -7.48 -24.89
CA ASN A 247 -5.74 -8.41 -24.73
C ASN A 247 -5.32 -8.56 -23.26
N LYS A 248 -5.41 -7.49 -22.46
CA LYS A 248 -5.04 -7.48 -21.04
C LYS A 248 -5.92 -6.53 -20.25
N VAL A 249 -6.20 -6.88 -19.00
CA VAL A 249 -6.84 -5.97 -18.04
C VAL A 249 -5.79 -5.51 -17.04
N ILE A 250 -5.60 -4.19 -16.90
CA ILE A 250 -4.68 -3.61 -15.92
C ILE A 250 -5.50 -2.84 -14.89
N LEU A 251 -5.44 -3.27 -13.63
CA LEU A 251 -6.19 -2.69 -12.52
C LEU A 251 -5.26 -2.07 -11.47
N GLY A 252 -5.79 -1.09 -10.74
CA GLY A 252 -5.18 -0.61 -9.50
C GLY A 252 -5.85 -1.22 -8.29
N ALA A 253 -5.09 -1.44 -7.21
CA ALA A 253 -5.63 -1.85 -5.92
C ALA A 253 -5.63 -0.69 -4.91
N HIS A 254 -6.62 -0.69 -4.03
CA HIS A 254 -6.63 0.09 -2.78
C HIS A 254 -5.89 -0.63 -1.67
N ALA A 255 -6.15 -1.93 -1.48
CA ALA A 255 -5.46 -2.80 -0.54
C ALA A 255 -5.38 -4.22 -1.09
N ILE A 256 -4.28 -4.92 -0.83
CA ILE A 256 -4.10 -6.35 -1.15
C ILE A 256 -4.07 -7.11 0.18
N LEU A 257 -4.84 -8.18 0.30
CA LEU A 257 -4.96 -9.00 1.50
C LEU A 257 -3.97 -10.17 1.50
N ALA A 258 -3.80 -10.81 2.65
CA ALA A 258 -2.85 -11.92 2.79
C ALA A 258 -3.27 -13.19 2.04
N ASN A 259 -4.56 -13.37 1.76
CA ASN A 259 -5.04 -14.43 0.89
C ASN A 259 -4.78 -14.15 -0.61
N GLY A 260 -4.19 -13.00 -0.94
CA GLY A 260 -3.97 -12.54 -2.31
C GLY A 260 -5.19 -11.93 -2.97
N GLY A 261 -6.32 -11.76 -2.26
CA GLY A 261 -7.45 -10.97 -2.76
C GLY A 261 -7.15 -9.48 -2.66
N MET A 262 -7.95 -8.65 -3.32
CA MET A 262 -7.75 -7.20 -3.26
C MET A 262 -9.05 -6.42 -3.13
N PHE A 263 -8.97 -5.27 -2.47
CA PHE A 263 -9.96 -4.22 -2.59
C PHE A 263 -9.53 -3.27 -3.71
N ALA A 264 -10.42 -3.05 -4.67
CA ALA A 264 -10.24 -2.13 -5.77
C ALA A 264 -11.46 -1.21 -5.88
N THR A 265 -11.42 -0.24 -6.79
CA THR A 265 -12.58 0.63 -7.07
C THR A 265 -13.78 -0.20 -7.49
N SER A 266 -14.99 0.29 -7.19
CA SER A 266 -16.26 -0.31 -7.62
C SER A 266 -16.22 -0.71 -9.11
N GLY A 267 -16.73 -1.89 -9.46
CA GLY A 267 -16.72 -2.41 -10.83
C GLY A 267 -15.47 -3.22 -11.20
N ALA A 268 -14.44 -3.25 -10.36
CA ALA A 268 -13.27 -4.10 -10.59
C ALA A 268 -13.62 -5.60 -10.63
N GLN A 269 -14.57 -6.07 -9.81
CA GLN A 269 -15.00 -7.47 -9.85
C GLN A 269 -15.71 -7.82 -11.15
N ILE A 270 -16.45 -6.86 -11.73
CA ILE A 270 -17.13 -7.03 -13.02
C ILE A 270 -16.09 -7.22 -14.12
N ALA A 271 -15.06 -6.37 -14.18
CA ALA A 271 -13.99 -6.54 -15.17
C ALA A 271 -13.19 -7.82 -14.96
N ALA A 272 -12.85 -8.17 -13.71
CA ALA A 272 -12.08 -9.38 -13.43
C ALA A 272 -12.86 -10.66 -13.78
N THR A 273 -14.17 -10.69 -13.50
CA THR A 273 -15.05 -11.81 -13.86
C THR A 273 -15.23 -11.91 -15.37
N ALA A 274 -15.47 -10.77 -16.05
CA ALA A 274 -15.54 -10.72 -17.50
C ALA A 274 -14.22 -11.18 -18.14
N ALA A 275 -13.08 -10.79 -17.58
CA ALA A 275 -11.77 -11.17 -18.06
C ALA A 275 -11.55 -12.69 -17.96
N ARG A 276 -11.89 -13.26 -16.80
CA ARG A 276 -11.85 -14.71 -16.58
C ARG A 276 -12.73 -15.47 -17.57
N ALA A 277 -13.92 -14.97 -17.90
CA ALA A 277 -14.82 -15.59 -18.88
C ALA A 277 -14.25 -15.57 -20.32
N HIS A 278 -13.44 -14.57 -20.65
CA HIS A 278 -12.80 -14.43 -21.95
C HIS A 278 -11.33 -14.89 -21.98
N SER A 279 -10.84 -15.51 -20.89
CA SER A 279 -9.45 -15.92 -20.73
C SER A 279 -8.44 -14.77 -20.98
N THR A 280 -8.84 -13.54 -20.64
CA THR A 280 -7.93 -12.38 -20.72
C THR A 280 -7.20 -12.23 -19.38
N PRO A 281 -5.87 -12.05 -19.39
CA PRO A 281 -5.10 -11.94 -18.17
C PRO A 281 -5.39 -10.63 -17.42
N VAL A 282 -5.55 -10.73 -16.11
CA VAL A 282 -5.76 -9.62 -15.18
C VAL A 282 -4.46 -9.35 -14.42
N VAL A 283 -3.91 -8.16 -14.64
CA VAL A 283 -2.67 -7.68 -14.03
C VAL A 283 -3.00 -6.51 -13.10
N VAL A 284 -2.44 -6.52 -11.89
CA VAL A 284 -2.72 -5.50 -10.88
C VAL A 284 -1.45 -4.72 -10.57
N CYS A 285 -1.46 -3.41 -10.74
CA CYS A 285 -0.35 -2.54 -10.40
C CYS A 285 -0.59 -1.88 -9.04
N ALA A 286 0.24 -2.20 -8.04
CA ALA A 286 0.13 -1.66 -6.69
C ALA A 286 1.49 -1.61 -5.98
N GLY A 287 1.70 -0.57 -5.17
CA GLY A 287 2.85 -0.51 -4.28
C GLY A 287 2.73 -1.46 -3.09
N GLN A 288 3.87 -1.91 -2.56
CA GLN A 288 3.92 -2.82 -1.41
C GLN A 288 3.25 -2.27 -0.15
N PHE A 289 3.26 -0.95 0.06
CA PHE A 289 2.60 -0.30 1.19
C PHE A 289 1.06 -0.55 1.25
N LYS A 290 0.46 -1.04 0.16
CA LYS A 290 -0.96 -1.45 0.11
C LYS A 290 -1.18 -2.92 0.48
N VAL A 291 -0.12 -3.72 0.59
CA VAL A 291 -0.18 -5.14 0.95
C VAL A 291 -0.39 -5.25 2.46
N THR A 292 -1.41 -5.98 2.87
CA THR A 292 -1.96 -6.00 4.23
C THR A 292 -1.91 -7.44 4.76
N PRO A 293 -1.42 -7.67 5.99
CA PRO A 293 -1.34 -9.02 6.57
C PRO A 293 -2.70 -9.61 7.00
N LEU A 294 -3.79 -8.85 6.89
CA LEU A 294 -5.14 -9.32 7.20
C LEU A 294 -5.59 -10.33 6.14
N TRP A 295 -6.07 -11.51 6.58
CA TRP A 295 -6.33 -12.64 5.70
C TRP A 295 -7.59 -12.49 4.84
N ASN A 296 -8.75 -12.33 5.48
CA ASN A 296 -10.02 -12.32 4.76
C ASN A 296 -11.01 -11.37 5.42
N LEU A 297 -11.16 -10.19 4.83
CA LEU A 297 -12.15 -9.19 5.22
C LEU A 297 -13.47 -9.33 4.45
N TYR A 298 -13.58 -10.29 3.50
CA TYR A 298 -14.77 -10.42 2.64
C TYR A 298 -16.06 -10.77 3.41
N HIS A 299 -15.95 -11.54 4.49
CA HIS A 299 -17.12 -11.97 5.29
C HIS A 299 -17.51 -10.95 6.37
N GLU A 300 -16.68 -9.94 6.62
CA GLU A 300 -17.07 -8.82 7.45
C GLU A 300 -17.88 -7.86 6.58
N TYR A 301 -19.21 -7.87 6.71
CA TYR A 301 -20.13 -6.95 6.02
C TYR A 301 -19.72 -5.46 6.15
N GLY A 302 -18.85 -5.11 7.11
CA GLY A 302 -18.28 -3.77 7.31
C GLY A 302 -17.01 -3.44 6.51
N ALA A 303 -16.44 -4.39 5.76
CA ALA A 303 -15.20 -4.19 5.02
C ALA A 303 -15.37 -3.32 3.76
N LEU A 304 -16.54 -3.37 3.14
CA LEU A 304 -16.85 -2.50 1.99
C LEU A 304 -17.10 -1.07 2.47
N ASP A 305 -16.50 -0.12 1.77
CA ASP A 305 -16.78 1.28 2.02
C ASP A 305 -17.95 1.77 1.18
N PHE A 306 -18.81 2.57 1.79
CA PHE A 306 -19.94 3.20 1.10
C PHE A 306 -19.64 4.69 0.94
N SER A 307 -19.90 5.17 -0.27
CA SER A 307 -19.82 6.58 -0.63
C SER A 307 -21.19 7.24 -0.48
N ASP A 308 -21.24 8.54 -0.74
CA ASP A 308 -22.47 9.33 -0.69
C ASP A 308 -23.50 8.81 -1.72
N PRO A 309 -24.73 8.45 -1.28
CA PRO A 309 -25.83 8.08 -2.16
C PRO A 309 -26.24 9.20 -3.13
N SER A 310 -25.96 10.47 -2.81
CA SER A 310 -26.27 11.62 -3.67
C SER A 310 -25.62 11.55 -5.05
N LYS A 311 -24.53 10.77 -5.17
CA LYS A 311 -23.83 10.51 -6.43
C LYS A 311 -24.59 9.57 -7.35
N VAL A 312 -25.41 8.68 -6.79
CA VAL A 312 -26.27 7.77 -7.55
C VAL A 312 -27.59 8.45 -7.88
N LEU A 313 -28.24 9.04 -6.87
CA LEU A 313 -29.55 9.68 -6.99
C LEU A 313 -29.46 11.10 -6.42
N GLY A 314 -29.70 12.09 -7.29
CA GLY A 314 -29.68 13.50 -6.89
C GLY A 314 -30.85 13.85 -5.97
N PHE A 315 -30.63 14.76 -5.02
CA PHE A 315 -31.69 15.23 -4.12
C PHE A 315 -32.84 15.95 -4.86
N GLU A 316 -32.59 16.41 -6.08
CA GLU A 316 -33.61 17.04 -6.94
C GLU A 316 -34.74 16.07 -7.32
N GLU A 317 -34.51 14.76 -7.25
CA GLU A 317 -35.48 13.71 -7.59
C GLU A 317 -36.31 13.26 -6.36
N GLY A 318 -36.75 14.22 -5.54
CA GLY A 318 -37.32 13.99 -4.20
C GLY A 318 -38.43 12.93 -4.11
N ASP A 319 -39.31 12.85 -5.11
CA ASP A 319 -40.40 11.84 -5.16
C ASP A 319 -39.90 10.39 -5.21
N LEU A 320 -38.66 10.17 -5.68
CA LEU A 320 -38.01 8.87 -5.79
C LEU A 320 -37.12 8.58 -4.58
N VAL A 321 -36.47 9.61 -4.02
CA VAL A 321 -35.64 9.53 -2.81
C VAL A 321 -36.44 8.97 -1.63
N ASP A 322 -37.70 9.37 -1.49
CA ASP A 322 -38.57 8.92 -0.39
C ASP A 322 -39.08 7.47 -0.56
N LYS A 323 -38.92 6.88 -1.75
CA LYS A 323 -39.51 5.57 -2.09
C LYS A 323 -38.48 4.47 -2.32
N VAL A 324 -37.20 4.82 -2.49
CA VAL A 324 -36.16 3.89 -2.92
C VAL A 324 -34.95 4.00 -1.99
N ASP A 325 -34.49 2.86 -1.50
CA ASP A 325 -33.22 2.76 -0.78
C ASP A 325 -32.05 2.82 -1.77
N VAL A 326 -31.21 3.86 -1.64
CA VAL A 326 -30.06 4.08 -2.53
C VAL A 326 -28.77 3.71 -1.81
N VAL A 327 -27.98 2.83 -2.43
CA VAL A 327 -26.69 2.37 -1.90
C VAL A 327 -25.59 2.62 -2.92
N ASN A 328 -24.45 3.16 -2.46
CA ASN A 328 -23.30 3.45 -3.31
C ASN A 328 -22.02 2.80 -2.75
N PRO A 329 -21.70 1.56 -3.12
CA PRO A 329 -20.43 0.94 -2.72
C PRO A 329 -19.26 1.60 -3.45
N PHE A 330 -18.22 1.99 -2.69
CA PHE A 330 -17.04 2.65 -3.22
C PHE A 330 -15.95 1.67 -3.65
N TYR A 331 -15.71 0.66 -2.82
CA TYR A 331 -14.76 -0.41 -3.10
C TYR A 331 -15.50 -1.69 -3.47
N ASP A 332 -14.79 -2.54 -4.20
CA ASP A 332 -15.20 -3.88 -4.56
C ASP A 332 -14.12 -4.86 -4.12
N TYR A 333 -14.53 -6.10 -3.81
CA TYR A 333 -13.59 -7.16 -3.46
C TYR A 333 -13.37 -8.07 -4.65
N VAL A 334 -12.11 -8.15 -5.09
CA VAL A 334 -11.69 -9.05 -6.16
C VAL A 334 -11.02 -10.27 -5.57
N CYS A 335 -11.58 -11.44 -5.89
CA CYS A 335 -11.06 -12.73 -5.44
C CYS A 335 -9.65 -12.97 -6.00
N PRO A 336 -8.74 -13.60 -5.23
CA PRO A 336 -7.38 -13.92 -5.68
C PRO A 336 -7.37 -14.77 -6.97
N GLU A 337 -8.37 -15.64 -7.13
CA GLU A 337 -8.51 -16.52 -8.29
C GLU A 337 -8.80 -15.78 -9.60
N LEU A 338 -9.16 -14.49 -9.56
CA LEU A 338 -9.42 -13.68 -10.74
C LEU A 338 -8.22 -12.82 -11.15
N VAL A 339 -7.15 -12.82 -10.35
CA VAL A 339 -5.93 -12.07 -10.62
C VAL A 339 -4.84 -13.03 -11.07
N ASP A 340 -4.13 -12.70 -12.14
CA ASP A 340 -3.06 -13.56 -12.66
C ASP A 340 -1.67 -13.09 -12.19
N ALA A 341 -1.47 -11.77 -12.04
CA ALA A 341 -0.20 -11.21 -11.55
C ALA A 341 -0.35 -9.86 -10.83
N TYR A 342 0.49 -9.64 -9.82
CA TYR A 342 0.70 -8.37 -9.13
C TYR A 342 2.03 -7.76 -9.56
N ILE A 343 2.02 -6.53 -10.08
CA ILE A 343 3.21 -5.74 -10.35
C ILE A 343 3.42 -4.78 -9.19
N THR A 344 4.52 -4.99 -8.47
CA THR A 344 4.93 -4.18 -7.31
C THR A 344 6.28 -3.50 -7.57
N ASN A 345 6.76 -2.71 -6.61
CA ASN A 345 8.06 -2.04 -6.71
C ASN A 345 9.26 -2.99 -6.77
N ASP A 346 9.13 -4.21 -6.24
CA ASP A 346 10.23 -5.20 -6.25
C ASP A 346 10.17 -6.15 -7.44
N GLY A 347 9.05 -6.15 -8.16
CA GLY A 347 8.85 -7.00 -9.33
C GLY A 347 7.45 -7.57 -9.41
N ASP A 348 7.36 -8.62 -10.22
CA ASP A 348 6.12 -9.29 -10.57
C ASP A 348 5.92 -10.51 -9.67
N HIS A 349 4.74 -10.60 -9.05
CA HIS A 349 4.40 -11.61 -8.06
C HIS A 349 3.10 -12.31 -8.45
N PRO A 350 3.07 -13.66 -8.55
CA PRO A 350 1.79 -14.36 -8.62
C PRO A 350 1.02 -14.20 -7.29
N PRO A 351 -0.33 -14.28 -7.29
CA PRO A 351 -1.13 -14.16 -6.07
C PRO A 351 -0.70 -15.12 -4.94
N SER A 352 -0.27 -16.34 -5.30
CA SER A 352 0.23 -17.35 -4.37
C SER A 352 1.54 -16.96 -3.67
N SER A 353 2.27 -15.96 -4.17
CA SER A 353 3.53 -15.49 -3.59
C SER A 353 3.36 -14.31 -2.63
N ILE A 354 2.15 -13.73 -2.54
CA ILE A 354 1.86 -12.59 -1.66
C ILE A 354 2.14 -12.91 -0.19
N TYR A 355 1.92 -14.16 0.26
CA TYR A 355 2.27 -14.56 1.63
C TYR A 355 3.77 -14.41 1.92
N ARG A 356 4.62 -14.65 0.93
CA ARG A 356 6.08 -14.55 1.08
C ARG A 356 6.49 -13.09 1.18
N LEU A 357 5.92 -12.25 0.31
CA LEU A 357 6.13 -10.81 0.36
C LEU A 357 5.70 -10.24 1.73
N LEU A 358 4.58 -10.71 2.29
CA LEU A 358 4.13 -10.33 3.62
C LEU A 358 5.13 -10.70 4.71
N LYS A 359 5.66 -11.91 4.70
CA LYS A 359 6.67 -12.36 5.68
C LYS A 359 8.01 -11.64 5.55
N GLU A 360 8.33 -11.13 4.37
CA GLU A 360 9.53 -10.33 4.13
C GLU A 360 9.32 -8.86 4.51
N THR A 361 8.07 -8.39 4.67
CA THR A 361 7.75 -6.97 4.94
C THR A 361 7.24 -6.72 6.35
N TYR A 362 6.64 -7.73 7.00
CA TYR A 362 5.96 -7.60 8.28
C TYR A 362 6.29 -8.76 9.21
N ASP A 363 6.29 -8.48 10.52
CA ASP A 363 6.39 -9.50 11.56
C ASP A 363 5.01 -10.10 11.89
N ASP A 364 4.98 -11.41 12.19
CA ASP A 364 3.76 -12.15 12.55
C ASP A 364 3.11 -11.57 13.84
N GLU A 365 3.92 -10.98 14.73
CA GLU A 365 3.48 -10.39 16.00
C GLU A 365 2.62 -9.12 15.84
N ASP A 366 2.74 -8.40 14.72
CA ASP A 366 2.05 -7.14 14.50
C ASP A 366 0.86 -7.26 13.53
N THR A 367 0.42 -8.49 13.24
CA THR A 367 -0.77 -8.75 12.43
C THR A 367 -1.99 -8.00 12.99
N VAL A 368 -2.16 -8.02 14.31
CA VAL A 368 -3.15 -7.23 15.05
C VAL A 368 -2.44 -6.10 15.82
N LEU A 369 -2.84 -4.85 15.54
CA LEU A 369 -2.29 -3.64 16.19
C LEU A 369 -3.06 -3.26 17.46
#